data_AF-A0A7G6E493-F1
#
_entry.id   AF-A0A7G6E493-F1
#
_cell.length_a   1.000
_cell.length_b   1.000
_cell.length_c   1.000
_cell.angle_alpha   90.00
_cell.angle_beta   90.00
_cell.angle_gamma   90.00
#
_symmetry.space_group_name_H-M   'P 1'
#
loop_
_entity.id
_entity.type
_entity.pdbx_description
1 polymer ?
#
loop_
_entity_poly.entity_id
_entity_poly.type
_entity_poly.pdbx_seq_one_letter_code
_entity_poly.pdbx_strand_id
1 'polypeptide(L)'
;MSPLKDSIINLILERIAQNYEEQIPYYEEMYRIAREQQALLQQAEIDTDLLLGLINQRQELIENLEGRNREISLIRDEVCQALEIKEFNITNIQNRVNGPGTHALTTVLAELSTVLTKIKELDKKNEELLREGITKVKDKLRQMQDAKKATKAYQPAAPLRDGVFIDYNR
;
A
#
# COMPACT_ATOMS: atom_id res chain seq x y z
N MET A 1 1.71 -32.45 28.31
CA MET A 1 2.08 -32.99 26.98
C MET A 1 3.32 -33.86 27.12
N SER A 2 3.62 -34.74 26.17
CA SER A 2 4.84 -35.56 26.23
C SER A 2 6.05 -34.74 25.74
N PRO A 3 7.27 -34.93 26.30
CA PRO A 3 8.47 -34.21 25.88
C PRO A 3 8.77 -34.32 24.38
N LEU A 4 8.43 -35.47 23.78
CA LEU A 4 8.58 -35.71 22.34
C LEU A 4 7.65 -34.80 21.51
N LYS A 5 6.39 -34.63 21.94
CA LYS A 5 5.43 -33.75 21.26
C LYS A 5 5.87 -32.29 21.34
N ASP A 6 6.37 -31.86 22.50
CA ASP A 6 6.84 -30.48 22.69
C ASP A 6 8.08 -30.18 21.82
N SER A 7 8.97 -31.16 21.68
CA SER A 7 10.13 -31.05 20.78
C SER A 7 9.73 -30.94 19.31
N ILE A 8 8.77 -31.76 18.84
CA ILE A 8 8.26 -31.69 17.47
C ILE A 8 7.59 -30.33 17.19
N ILE A 9 6.75 -29.85 18.13
CA ILE A 9 6.11 -28.55 17.97
C ILE A 9 7.14 -27.42 17.91
N ASN A 10 8.19 -27.46 18.72
CA ASN A 10 9.26 -26.46 18.63
C ASN A 10 9.92 -26.46 17.25
N LEU A 11 10.23 -27.61 16.66
CA LEU A 11 10.79 -27.68 15.30
C LEU A 11 9.84 -27.09 14.24
N ILE A 12 8.54 -27.34 14.37
CA ILE A 12 7.53 -26.76 13.47
C ILE A 12 7.47 -25.24 13.63
N LEU A 13 7.50 -24.73 14.87
CA LEU A 13 7.50 -23.29 15.15
C LEU A 13 8.77 -22.60 14.61
N GLU A 14 9.93 -23.23 14.70
CA GLU A 14 11.17 -22.73 14.06
C GLU A 14 11.01 -22.65 12.54
N ARG A 15 10.38 -23.65 11.92
CA ARG A 15 10.15 -23.64 10.47
C ARG A 15 9.18 -22.53 10.04
N ILE A 16 8.12 -22.29 10.83
CA ILE A 16 7.22 -21.15 10.62
C ILE A 16 7.98 -19.84 10.78
N ALA A 17 8.82 -19.73 11.81
CA ALA A 17 9.62 -18.53 12.05
C ALA A 17 10.58 -18.23 10.88
N GLN A 18 11.28 -19.24 10.36
CA GLN A 18 12.12 -19.11 9.16
C GLN A 18 11.32 -18.62 7.94
N ASN A 19 10.11 -19.15 7.73
CA ASN A 19 9.27 -18.68 6.62
C ASN A 19 8.91 -17.20 6.77
N TYR A 20 8.59 -16.74 7.98
CA TYR A 20 8.35 -15.33 8.25
C TYR A 20 9.61 -14.47 8.08
N GLU A 21 10.77 -15.00 8.45
CA GLU A 21 12.06 -14.32 8.29
C GLU A 21 12.37 -14.11 6.81
N GLU A 22 12.14 -15.13 5.98
CA GLU A 22 12.25 -15.04 4.51
C GLU A 22 11.27 -14.01 3.89
N GLN A 23 10.19 -13.64 4.59
CA GLN A 23 9.25 -12.61 4.12
C GLN A 23 9.73 -11.19 4.43
N ILE A 24 10.64 -10.99 5.40
CA ILE A 24 11.11 -9.65 5.81
C ILE A 24 11.63 -8.82 4.62
N PRO A 25 12.51 -9.34 3.74
CA PRO A 25 13.02 -8.56 2.61
C PRO A 25 11.93 -8.04 1.67
N TYR A 26 10.82 -8.78 1.51
CA TYR A 26 9.68 -8.34 0.70
C TYR A 26 8.97 -7.15 1.35
N TYR A 27 8.78 -7.17 2.67
CA TYR A 27 8.21 -6.02 3.39
C TYR A 27 9.17 -4.83 3.40
N GLU A 28 10.47 -5.04 3.52
CA GLU A 28 11.46 -3.97 3.41
C GLU A 28 11.44 -3.33 2.01
N GLU A 29 11.28 -4.14 0.96
CA GLU A 29 11.13 -3.65 -0.40
C GLU A 29 9.81 -2.89 -0.59
N MET A 30 8.70 -3.37 -0.02
CA MET A 30 7.44 -2.60 0.01
C MET A 30 7.62 -1.25 0.71
N TYR A 31 8.39 -1.22 1.81
CA TYR A 31 8.70 0.02 2.51
C TYR A 31 9.56 0.97 1.66
N ARG A 32 10.56 0.44 0.93
CA ARG A 32 11.36 1.21 -0.03
C ARG A 32 10.48 1.84 -1.11
N ILE A 33 9.59 1.07 -1.72
CA ILE A 33 8.63 1.55 -2.73
C ILE A 33 7.73 2.64 -2.14
N ALA A 34 7.21 2.46 -0.92
CA ALA A 34 6.40 3.48 -0.26
C ALA A 34 7.18 4.80 -0.05
N ARG A 35 8.49 4.75 0.18
CA ARG A 35 9.33 5.96 0.25
C ARG A 35 9.51 6.63 -1.11
N GLU A 36 9.62 5.86 -2.18
CA GLU A 36 9.70 6.40 -3.54
C GLU A 36 8.39 7.05 -3.97
N GLN A 37 7.26 6.43 -3.64
CA GLN A 37 5.94 7.03 -3.80
C GLN A 37 5.84 8.35 -3.04
N GLN A 38 6.33 8.41 -1.80
CA GLN A 38 6.35 9.66 -1.03
C GLN A 38 7.15 10.76 -1.74
N ALA A 39 8.37 10.45 -2.16
CA ALA A 39 9.25 11.40 -2.82
C ALA A 39 8.64 11.93 -4.12
N LEU A 40 7.96 11.06 -4.88
CA LEU A 40 7.25 11.42 -6.11
C LEU A 40 6.04 12.33 -5.83
N LEU A 41 5.24 12.03 -4.81
CA LEU A 41 4.06 12.82 -4.43
C LEU A 41 4.41 14.21 -3.88
N GLN A 42 5.65 14.43 -3.43
CA GLN A 42 6.14 15.73 -2.97
C GLN A 42 6.63 16.64 -4.10
N GLN A 43 6.74 16.13 -5.33
CA GLN A 43 7.16 16.92 -6.49
C GLN A 43 6.07 17.92 -6.91
N ALA A 44 6.49 19.01 -7.56
CA ALA A 44 5.56 20.04 -8.04
C ALA A 44 4.65 19.52 -9.16
N GLU A 45 5.18 18.64 -10.00
CA GLU A 45 4.45 17.87 -11.01
C GLU A 45 4.66 16.39 -10.72
N ILE A 46 3.56 15.65 -10.61
CA ILE A 46 3.59 14.22 -10.29
C ILE A 46 3.69 13.45 -11.59
N ASP A 47 4.74 12.66 -11.76
CA ASP A 47 4.83 11.67 -12.83
C ASP A 47 3.85 10.51 -12.52
N THR A 48 2.69 10.52 -13.18
CA THR A 48 1.64 9.53 -12.94
C THR A 48 2.02 8.14 -13.46
N ASP A 49 2.84 8.05 -14.50
CA ASP A 49 3.24 6.77 -15.09
C ASP A 49 4.22 6.07 -14.16
N LEU A 50 5.18 6.81 -13.60
CA LEU A 50 6.07 6.30 -12.57
C LEU A 50 5.31 5.89 -11.31
N LEU A 51 4.33 6.69 -10.87
CA LEU A 51 3.51 6.37 -9.71
C LEU A 51 2.73 5.06 -9.90
N LEU A 52 2.14 4.86 -11.08
CA LEU A 52 1.44 3.62 -11.44
C LEU A 52 2.41 2.43 -11.50
N GLY A 53 3.61 2.62 -12.02
CA GLY A 53 4.67 1.61 -12.02
C GLY A 53 5.01 1.13 -10.60
N LEU A 54 5.19 2.06 -9.65
CA LEU A 54 5.46 1.75 -8.25
C LEU A 54 4.28 1.01 -7.58
N ILE A 55 3.04 1.37 -7.92
CA ILE A 55 1.85 0.67 -7.42
C ILE A 55 1.83 -0.79 -7.91
N ASN A 56 2.13 -1.02 -9.19
CA ASN A 56 2.16 -2.37 -9.77
C ASN A 56 3.26 -3.24 -9.16
N GLN A 57 4.48 -2.71 -9.00
CA GLN A 57 5.56 -3.42 -8.31
C GLN A 57 5.18 -3.85 -6.91
N ARG A 58 4.46 -2.98 -6.19
CA ARG A 58 3.98 -3.29 -4.85
C ARG A 58 2.90 -4.36 -4.83
N GLN A 59 2.01 -4.36 -5.82
CA GLN A 59 0.98 -5.39 -5.98
C GLN A 59 1.60 -6.78 -6.20
N GLU A 60 2.65 -6.87 -7.00
CA GLU A 60 3.41 -8.12 -7.20
C GLU A 60 4.01 -8.65 -5.89
N LEU A 61 4.56 -7.77 -5.04
CA LEU A 61 5.07 -8.16 -3.72
C LEU A 61 3.96 -8.69 -2.80
N ILE A 62 2.79 -8.04 -2.81
CA ILE A 62 1.63 -8.47 -2.02
C ILE A 62 1.18 -9.88 -2.46
N GLU A 63 1.04 -10.12 -3.76
CA GLU A 63 0.63 -11.43 -4.29
C GLU A 63 1.61 -12.55 -3.92
N ASN A 64 2.92 -12.25 -3.98
CA ASN A 64 3.96 -13.18 -3.55
C ASN A 64 3.87 -13.51 -2.04
N LEU A 65 3.66 -12.49 -1.21
CA LEU A 65 3.48 -12.65 0.24
C LEU A 65 2.21 -13.42 0.57
N GLU A 66 1.11 -13.19 -0.14
CA GLU A 66 -0.13 -13.95 0.00
C GLU A 66 0.04 -15.43 -0.38
N GLY A 67 0.85 -15.72 -1.41
CA GLY A 67 1.24 -17.09 -1.75
C GLY A 67 1.95 -17.79 -0.59
N ARG A 68 3.02 -17.17 -0.08
CA ARG A 68 3.81 -17.70 1.06
C ARG A 68 2.96 -17.89 2.32
N ASN A 69 2.08 -16.95 2.63
CA ASN A 69 1.21 -17.03 3.81
C ASN A 69 0.13 -18.12 3.69
N ARG A 70 -0.31 -18.45 2.46
CA ARG A 70 -1.18 -19.60 2.20
C ARG A 70 -0.44 -20.92 2.38
N GLU A 71 0.81 -21.02 1.96
CA GLU A 71 1.60 -22.26 2.11
C GLU A 71 1.76 -22.67 3.57
N ILE A 72 1.96 -21.70 4.47
CA ILE A 72 2.12 -21.98 5.90
C ILE A 72 0.80 -22.02 6.68
N SER A 73 -0.34 -21.72 6.07
CA SER A 73 -1.61 -21.64 6.81
C SER A 73 -2.03 -23.00 7.38
N LEU A 74 -1.87 -24.07 6.59
CA LEU A 74 -2.17 -25.44 7.01
C LEU A 74 -1.32 -25.85 8.21
N ILE A 75 -0.02 -25.50 8.19
CA ILE A 75 0.91 -25.80 9.29
C ILE A 75 0.50 -25.05 10.57
N ARG A 76 0.04 -23.79 10.46
CA ARG A 76 -0.48 -23.04 11.61
C ARG A 76 -1.73 -23.68 12.20
N ASP A 77 -2.64 -24.15 11.34
CA ASP A 77 -3.86 -24.81 11.78
C ASP A 77 -3.56 -26.14 12.50
N GLU A 78 -2.60 -26.92 11.99
CA GLU A 78 -2.11 -28.13 12.64
C GLU A 78 -1.50 -27.85 14.01
N VAL A 79 -0.71 -26.76 14.15
CA VAL A 79 -0.18 -26.32 15.45
C VAL A 79 -1.31 -25.96 16.40
N CYS A 80 -2.34 -25.24 15.94
CA CYS A 80 -3.49 -24.89 16.76
C CYS A 80 -4.24 -26.13 17.26
N GLN A 81 -4.47 -27.12 16.39
CA GLN A 81 -5.09 -28.39 16.75
C GLN A 81 -4.22 -29.16 17.76
N ALA A 82 -2.91 -29.25 17.51
CA ALA A 82 -1.99 -29.97 18.38
C ALA A 82 -1.87 -29.36 19.78
N LEU A 83 -1.99 -28.03 19.89
CA LEU A 83 -1.92 -27.28 21.15
C LEU A 83 -3.29 -27.03 21.79
N GLU A 84 -4.39 -27.45 21.14
CA GLU A 84 -5.76 -27.20 21.58
C GLU A 84 -6.01 -25.70 21.86
N ILE A 85 -5.59 -24.85 20.92
CA ILE A 85 -5.82 -23.41 20.93
C ILE A 85 -6.69 -23.01 19.74
N LYS A 86 -7.51 -21.98 19.93
CA LYS A 86 -8.45 -21.52 18.88
C LYS A 86 -7.78 -20.72 17.77
N GLU A 87 -6.73 -19.99 18.11
CA GLU A 87 -6.09 -19.05 17.21
C GLU A 87 -4.57 -19.16 17.32
N PHE A 88 -3.91 -19.08 16.17
CA PHE A 88 -2.45 -19.07 16.07
C PHE A 88 -1.94 -17.71 16.57
N ASN A 89 -1.66 -17.66 17.88
CA ASN A 89 -1.23 -16.45 18.57
C ASN A 89 -0.06 -16.79 19.50
N ILE A 90 0.97 -15.95 19.51
CA ILE A 90 2.21 -16.23 20.25
C ILE A 90 1.98 -16.40 21.75
N THR A 91 1.10 -15.61 22.35
CA THR A 91 0.73 -15.71 23.77
C THR A 91 0.03 -17.04 24.06
N ASN A 92 -0.91 -17.44 23.19
CA ASN A 92 -1.61 -18.74 23.32
C ASN A 92 -0.64 -19.92 23.19
N ILE A 93 0.32 -19.83 22.27
CA ILE A 93 1.34 -20.87 22.05
C ILE A 93 2.27 -20.96 23.27
N GLN A 94 2.80 -19.83 23.77
CA GLN A 94 3.70 -19.78 24.93
C GLN A 94 3.05 -20.30 26.23
N ASN A 95 1.72 -20.19 26.35
CA ASN A 95 0.98 -20.78 27.47
C ASN A 95 0.91 -22.32 27.43
N ARG A 96 1.19 -22.94 26.27
CA ARG A 96 1.10 -24.40 26.05
C ARG A 96 2.46 -25.07 25.89
N VAL A 97 3.38 -24.40 25.20
CA VAL A 97 4.72 -24.89 24.90
C VAL A 97 5.69 -23.72 25.00
N ASN A 98 6.87 -23.95 25.55
CA ASN A 98 7.96 -22.99 25.54
C ASN A 98 9.20 -23.68 25.00
N GLY A 99 10.06 -22.94 24.32
CA GLY A 99 11.33 -23.47 23.82
C GLY A 99 11.91 -22.63 22.69
N PRO A 100 12.96 -23.14 22.02
CA PRO A 100 13.65 -22.40 20.96
C PRO A 100 12.71 -21.90 19.85
N GLY A 101 11.76 -22.73 19.41
CA GLY A 101 10.82 -22.35 18.36
C GLY A 101 9.85 -21.24 18.76
N THR A 102 9.39 -21.21 20.02
CA THR A 102 8.57 -20.09 20.48
C THR A 102 9.37 -18.80 20.54
N HIS A 103 10.64 -18.85 20.93
CA HIS A 103 11.51 -17.67 20.96
C HIS A 103 11.79 -17.16 19.54
N ALA A 104 12.15 -18.04 18.61
CA ALA A 104 12.37 -17.69 17.21
C ALA A 104 11.12 -17.02 16.60
N LEU A 105 9.95 -17.60 16.85
CA LEU A 105 8.68 -17.05 16.38
C LEU A 105 8.36 -15.68 17.00
N THR A 106 8.61 -15.49 18.31
CA THR A 106 8.43 -14.18 18.94
C THR A 106 9.32 -13.11 18.30
N THR A 107 10.60 -13.42 18.08
CA THR A 107 11.56 -12.48 17.51
C THR A 107 11.13 -12.03 16.11
N VAL A 108 10.86 -12.98 15.21
CA VAL A 108 10.51 -12.64 13.83
C VAL A 108 9.17 -11.90 13.72
N LEU A 109 8.19 -12.22 14.57
CA LEU A 109 6.91 -11.51 14.61
C LEU A 109 7.10 -10.04 15.07
N ALA A 110 8.04 -9.78 15.98
CA ALA A 110 8.35 -8.42 16.41
C ALA A 110 9.02 -7.60 15.30
N GLU A 111 9.92 -8.22 14.53
CA GLU A 111 10.56 -7.61 13.36
C GLU A 111 9.53 -7.28 12.27
N LEU A 112 8.69 -8.25 11.90
CA LEU A 112 7.58 -8.05 10.96
C LEU A 112 6.65 -6.92 11.43
N SER A 113 6.27 -6.91 12.71
CA SER A 113 5.42 -5.86 13.27
C SER A 113 6.04 -4.47 13.13
N THR A 114 7.36 -4.36 13.34
CA THR A 114 8.12 -3.12 13.17
C THR A 114 8.07 -2.62 11.73
N VAL A 115 8.38 -3.47 10.76
CA VAL A 115 8.38 -3.10 9.33
C VAL A 115 6.97 -2.75 8.85
N LEU A 116 5.97 -3.56 9.20
CA LEU A 116 4.57 -3.32 8.83
C LEU A 116 4.03 -2.01 9.41
N THR A 117 4.43 -1.65 10.63
CA THR A 117 4.04 -0.37 11.23
C THR A 117 4.63 0.80 10.45
N LYS A 118 5.92 0.73 10.07
CA LYS A 118 6.57 1.75 9.23
C LYS A 118 5.88 1.91 7.88
N ILE A 119 5.51 0.80 7.23
CA ILE A 119 4.76 0.83 5.96
C ILE A 119 3.42 1.53 6.17
N LYS A 120 2.63 1.11 7.17
CA LYS A 120 1.31 1.67 7.46
C LYS A 120 1.35 3.17 7.71
N GLU A 121 2.32 3.64 8.48
CA GLU A 121 2.49 5.07 8.76
C GLU A 121 2.85 5.86 7.51
N LEU A 122 3.71 5.31 6.65
CA LEU A 122 4.15 5.96 5.43
C LEU A 122 3.05 5.98 4.38
N ASP A 123 2.29 4.90 4.24
CA ASP A 123 1.13 4.80 3.35
C ASP A 123 0.08 5.83 3.68
N LYS A 124 -0.21 6.00 4.98
CA LYS A 124 -1.15 7.03 5.44
C LYS A 124 -0.70 8.43 4.98
N LYS A 125 0.59 8.75 5.14
CA LYS A 125 1.15 10.03 4.69
C LYS A 125 1.08 10.17 3.17
N ASN A 126 1.34 9.10 2.42
CA ASN A 126 1.25 9.12 0.96
C ASN A 126 -0.18 9.32 0.48
N GLU A 127 -1.15 8.69 1.14
CA GLU A 127 -2.57 8.89 0.86
C GLU A 127 -2.99 10.35 1.09
N GLU A 128 -2.54 10.94 2.20
CA GLU A 128 -2.78 12.36 2.52
C GLU A 128 -2.19 13.28 1.43
N LEU A 129 -0.92 13.08 1.06
CA LEU A 129 -0.26 13.85 -0.01
C LEU A 129 -0.97 13.72 -1.37
N LEU A 130 -1.39 12.51 -1.73
CA LEU A 130 -2.12 12.27 -2.97
C LEU A 130 -3.47 13.00 -2.98
N ARG A 131 -4.21 12.96 -1.86
CA ARG A 131 -5.49 13.68 -1.70
C ARG A 131 -5.31 15.20 -1.81
N GLU A 132 -4.26 15.74 -1.21
CA GLU A 132 -3.91 17.15 -1.36
C GLU A 132 -3.57 17.52 -2.80
N GLY A 133 -2.76 16.70 -3.49
CA GLY A 133 -2.41 16.88 -4.90
C GLY A 133 -3.64 16.93 -5.80
N ILE A 134 -4.57 15.98 -5.63
CA ILE A 134 -5.86 15.94 -6.35
C ILE A 134 -6.68 17.21 -6.09
N THR A 135 -6.69 17.70 -4.86
CA THR A 135 -7.45 18.91 -4.48
C THR A 135 -6.87 20.15 -5.18
N LYS A 136 -5.54 20.32 -5.17
CA LYS A 136 -4.85 21.42 -5.86
C LYS A 136 -5.12 21.41 -7.37
N VAL A 137 -5.11 20.24 -8.00
CA VAL A 137 -5.42 20.11 -9.43
C VAL A 137 -6.86 20.51 -9.73
N LYS A 138 -7.83 20.07 -8.90
CA LYS A 138 -9.24 20.45 -9.04
C LYS A 138 -9.46 21.96 -8.91
N ASP A 139 -8.80 22.60 -7.96
CA ASP A 139 -8.92 24.05 -7.75
C ASP A 139 -8.31 24.85 -8.91
N LYS A 140 -7.14 24.42 -9.42
CA LYS A 140 -6.55 25.00 -10.64
C LYS A 140 -7.50 24.88 -11.84
N LEU A 141 -8.11 23.72 -12.05
CA LEU A 141 -9.08 23.51 -13.14
C LEU A 141 -10.30 24.44 -13.02
N ARG A 142 -10.83 24.63 -11.81
CA ARG A 142 -11.93 25.57 -11.55
C ARG A 142 -11.53 27.01 -11.88
N GLN A 143 -10.37 27.46 -11.39
CA GLN A 143 -9.86 28.81 -11.67
C GLN A 143 -9.67 29.05 -13.18
N MET A 144 -9.15 28.08 -13.92
CA MET A 144 -9.01 28.18 -15.38
C MET A 144 -10.37 28.26 -16.09
N GLN A 145 -11.37 27.50 -15.63
CA GLN A 145 -12.73 27.57 -16.18
C GLN A 145 -13.38 28.92 -15.91
N ASP A 146 -13.21 29.47 -14.72
CA ASP A 146 -13.78 30.77 -14.35
C ASP A 146 -13.08 31.93 -15.07
N ALA A 147 -11.75 31.86 -15.22
CA ALA A 147 -10.99 32.79 -16.05
C ALA A 147 -11.48 32.76 -17.51
N LYS A 148 -11.70 31.57 -18.09
CA LYS A 148 -12.22 31.42 -19.45
C LYS A 148 -13.63 32.02 -19.60
N LYS A 149 -14.50 31.85 -18.59
CA LYS A 149 -15.84 32.49 -18.57
C LYS A 149 -15.74 34.00 -18.50
N ALA A 150 -14.87 34.53 -17.63
CA ALA A 150 -14.65 35.97 -17.50
C ALA A 150 -14.11 36.57 -18.81
N THR A 151 -13.09 35.97 -19.42
CA THR A 151 -12.55 36.44 -20.71
C THR A 151 -13.63 36.43 -21.81
N LYS A 152 -14.49 35.40 -21.84
CA LYS A 152 -15.61 35.35 -22.79
C LYS A 152 -16.67 36.44 -22.55
N ALA A 153 -16.88 36.85 -21.30
CA ALA A 153 -17.82 37.92 -20.94
C ALA A 153 -17.28 39.33 -21.24
N TYR A 154 -15.96 39.52 -21.20
CA TYR A 154 -15.30 40.79 -21.48
C TYR A 154 -14.77 40.91 -22.92
N GLN A 155 -14.97 39.90 -23.78
CA GLN A 155 -14.74 40.07 -25.22
C GLN A 155 -15.74 41.10 -25.75
N PRO A 156 -15.28 42.23 -26.32
CA PRO A 156 -16.19 43.18 -26.95
C PRO A 156 -16.98 42.44 -28.02
N ALA A 157 -18.29 42.67 -28.06
CA ALA A 157 -19.10 42.22 -29.19
C ALA A 157 -18.38 42.64 -30.47
N ALA A 158 -18.08 41.66 -31.35
CA ALA A 158 -17.54 41.96 -32.65
C ALA A 158 -18.40 43.08 -33.26
N PRO A 159 -17.79 44.19 -33.75
CA PRO A 159 -18.59 45.28 -34.29
C PRO A 159 -19.49 44.66 -35.35
N LEU A 160 -20.81 44.85 -35.19
CA LEU A 160 -21.79 44.51 -36.20
C LEU A 160 -21.34 45.27 -37.45
N ARG A 161 -20.66 44.57 -38.36
CA ARG A 161 -20.47 45.06 -39.72
C ARG A 161 -21.86 45.05 -40.31
N ASP A 162 -22.50 46.21 -40.34
CA ASP A 162 -23.67 46.45 -41.15
C ASP A 162 -23.37 45.94 -42.55
N GLY A 163 -24.04 44.85 -42.92
CA GLY A 163 -23.98 44.32 -44.26
C GLY A 163 -24.59 45.36 -45.19
N VAL A 164 -23.75 46.08 -45.94
CA VAL A 164 -24.20 46.94 -47.02
C VAL A 164 -24.72 46.02 -48.13
N PHE A 165 -26.04 45.89 -48.22
CA PHE A 165 -26.69 45.34 -49.41
C PHE A 165 -26.56 46.37 -50.54
N ILE A 166 -25.72 46.07 -51.53
CA ILE A 166 -25.71 46.79 -52.80
C ILE A 166 -26.57 45.99 -53.76
N ASP A 167 -27.79 46.48 -54.00
CA ASP A 167 -28.66 45.96 -55.04
C ASP A 167 -28.25 46.58 -56.38
N TYR A 168 -27.71 45.76 -57.28
CA TYR A 168 -27.44 46.17 -58.66
C TYR A 168 -28.65 45.81 -59.52
N ASN A 169 -29.56 46.76 -59.70
CA ASN A 169 -30.50 46.73 -60.82
C ASN A 169 -29.80 47.27 -62.07
N ARG A 170 -29.40 46.37 -62.99
CA ARG A 170 -29.35 46.62 -64.44
C ARG A 170 -29.35 45.32 -65.23
#